data_AF-A0A7C6X6J8-F1
#
_entry.id   AF-A0A7C6X6J8-F1
#
_cell.length_a   1.000
_cell.length_b   1.000
_cell.length_c   1.000
_cell.angle_alpha   90.00
_cell.angle_beta   90.00
_cell.angle_gamma   90.00
#
_symmetry.space_group_name_H-M   'P 1'
#
loop_
_entity.id
_entity.type
_entity.pdbx_description
1 polymer ?
#
loop_
_entity_poly.entity_id
_entity_poly.type
_entity_poly.pdbx_seq_one_letter_code
_entity_poly.pdbx_strand_id
1 'polypeptide(L)'
;MSVKYIPEPFRIKMVEPMRLLSKEERLEKIKDAKYNVFNLKSEDCFIDLLTDSGTNAMSVYQWAGMMEGDESYAGARSYEKLLAAGKDIFGYGYIQPVHQGRAAEKVLMPVLLSPGKYAISNLFFDTTRAHVILAGGRPLDCVSPLAKDMDQALPFKGNMDIDRLESLIGEYGADHIGLVVLTV
;
A
#
# COMPACT_ATOMS: atom_id res chain seq x y z
N MET A 1 13.66 27.54 4.30
CA MET A 1 14.70 26.73 4.97
C MET A 1 15.56 26.10 3.88
N SER A 2 16.88 26.06 4.01
CA SER A 2 17.73 25.34 3.06
C SER A 2 17.40 23.84 3.12
N VAL A 3 17.32 23.20 1.96
CA VAL A 3 17.11 21.74 1.87
C VAL A 3 18.33 21.07 2.49
N LYS A 4 18.13 20.27 3.54
CA LYS A 4 19.18 19.45 4.15
C LYS A 4 19.23 18.12 3.41
N TYR A 5 20.27 17.92 2.62
CA TYR A 5 20.55 16.62 1.98
C TYR A 5 21.22 15.68 2.99
N ILE A 6 20.74 14.43 3.07
CA ILE A 6 21.29 13.38 3.93
C ILE A 6 21.93 12.34 3.00
N PRO A 7 23.20 11.94 3.21
CA PRO A 7 23.84 10.92 2.39
C PRO A 7 23.15 9.56 2.58
N GLU A 8 23.15 8.75 1.53
CA GLU A 8 22.55 7.42 1.56
C GLU A 8 23.23 6.54 2.63
N PRO A 9 22.48 5.91 3.55
CA PRO A 9 23.02 4.99 4.55
C PRO A 9 23.31 3.60 3.95
N PHE A 10 23.63 3.54 2.67
CA PHE A 10 23.95 2.34 1.91
C PHE A 10 24.89 2.69 0.75
N ARG A 11 25.46 1.67 0.10
CA ARG A 11 26.25 1.82 -1.12
C ARG A 11 25.66 0.98 -2.24
N ILE A 12 25.80 1.44 -3.46
CA ILE A 12 25.32 0.73 -4.66
C ILE A 12 26.11 -0.57 -4.82
N LYS A 13 25.38 -1.69 -5.01
CA LYS A 13 25.96 -3.01 -5.29
C LYS A 13 25.72 -3.47 -6.74
N MET A 14 24.54 -3.16 -7.27
CA MET A 14 24.06 -3.53 -8.60
C MET A 14 23.35 -2.31 -9.20
N VAL A 15 23.39 -2.17 -10.52
CA VAL A 15 22.73 -1.10 -11.26
C VAL A 15 21.86 -1.68 -12.37
N GLU A 16 20.78 -0.99 -12.70
CA GLU A 16 19.95 -1.23 -13.87
C GLU A 16 20.16 -0.08 -14.87
N PRO A 17 20.52 -0.36 -16.14
CA PRO A 17 20.71 0.68 -17.15
C PRO A 17 19.41 1.44 -17.44
N MET A 18 19.51 2.76 -17.52
CA MET A 18 18.38 3.65 -17.85
C MET A 18 18.72 4.47 -19.09
N ARG A 19 17.73 4.71 -19.96
CA ARG A 19 17.90 5.50 -21.19
C ARG A 19 17.07 6.77 -21.13
N LEU A 20 17.72 7.89 -21.41
CA LEU A 20 17.03 9.16 -21.62
C LEU A 20 16.73 9.34 -23.11
N LEU A 21 15.45 9.23 -23.47
CA LEU A 21 14.98 9.55 -24.81
C LEU A 21 15.11 11.06 -25.12
N SER A 22 15.26 11.38 -26.41
CA SER A 22 15.18 12.76 -26.89
C SER A 22 13.78 13.35 -26.61
N LYS A 23 13.66 14.67 -26.68
CA LYS A 23 12.36 15.32 -26.51
C LYS A 23 11.35 14.85 -27.57
N GLU A 24 11.81 14.74 -28.81
CA GLU A 24 11.02 14.34 -29.98
C GLU A 24 10.55 12.88 -29.84
N GLU A 25 11.45 11.98 -29.43
CA GLU A 25 11.10 10.58 -29.13
C GLU A 25 10.02 10.53 -28.05
N ARG A 26 10.18 11.26 -26.93
CA ARG A 26 9.17 11.28 -25.85
C ARG A 26 7.81 11.82 -26.33
N LEU A 27 7.80 12.83 -27.20
CA LEU A 27 6.55 13.39 -27.76
C LEU A 27 5.79 12.37 -28.61
N GLU A 28 6.49 11.57 -29.42
CA GLU A 28 5.85 10.50 -30.18
C GLU A 28 5.38 9.37 -29.25
N LYS A 29 6.20 8.95 -28.28
CA LYS A 29 5.81 7.90 -27.31
C LYS A 29 4.56 8.26 -26.50
N ILE A 30 4.46 9.49 -26.00
CA ILE A 30 3.27 9.91 -25.23
C ILE A 30 2.03 10.01 -26.12
N LYS A 31 2.19 10.39 -27.38
CA LYS A 31 1.09 10.41 -28.36
C LYS A 31 0.61 8.99 -28.71
N ASP A 32 1.53 8.05 -28.87
CA ASP A 32 1.21 6.63 -29.09
C ASP A 32 0.48 6.03 -27.88
N ALA A 33 0.93 6.38 -26.67
CA ALA A 33 0.29 6.05 -25.39
C ALA A 33 -1.05 6.76 -25.15
N LYS A 34 -1.54 7.55 -26.11
CA LYS A 34 -2.79 8.34 -26.04
C LYS A 34 -2.81 9.30 -24.86
N TYR A 35 -1.65 9.89 -24.57
CA TYR A 35 -1.43 10.83 -23.48
C TYR A 35 -1.78 10.25 -22.09
N ASN A 36 -1.78 8.93 -21.96
CA ASN A 36 -1.91 8.23 -20.69
C ASN A 36 -0.59 7.55 -20.34
N VAL A 37 0.05 8.01 -19.25
CA VAL A 37 1.35 7.48 -18.81
C VAL A 37 1.30 6.01 -18.40
N PHE A 38 0.14 5.48 -17.99
CA PHE A 38 -0.03 4.04 -17.72
C PHE A 38 0.16 3.16 -18.97
N ASN A 39 0.06 3.74 -20.17
CA ASN A 39 0.25 3.02 -21.43
C ASN A 39 1.69 3.14 -21.96
N LEU A 40 2.58 3.87 -21.28
CA LEU A 40 3.98 3.94 -21.67
C LEU A 40 4.67 2.61 -21.35
N LYS A 41 5.62 2.22 -22.20
CA LYS A 41 6.53 1.13 -21.90
C LYS A 41 7.58 1.62 -20.89
N SER A 42 8.00 0.75 -19.97
CA SER A 42 9.02 1.08 -18.98
C SER A 42 10.35 1.51 -19.62
N GLU A 43 10.75 0.89 -20.74
CA GLU A 43 11.98 1.25 -21.49
C GLU A 43 11.97 2.68 -22.05
N ASP A 44 10.79 3.29 -22.20
CA ASP A 44 10.61 4.65 -22.69
C ASP A 44 10.58 5.69 -21.54
N CYS A 45 10.57 5.23 -20.29
CA CYS A 45 10.54 6.06 -19.08
C CYS A 45 11.95 6.18 -18.49
N PHE A 46 12.49 7.41 -18.42
CA PHE A 46 13.81 7.61 -17.82
C PHE A 46 13.79 7.43 -16.31
N ILE A 47 12.89 8.10 -15.59
CA ILE A 47 12.68 7.93 -14.14
C ILE A 47 11.21 7.59 -13.96
N ASP A 48 10.93 6.43 -13.38
CA ASP A 48 9.57 5.98 -13.10
C ASP A 48 9.17 6.35 -11.67
N LEU A 49 8.21 7.27 -11.55
CA LEU A 49 7.61 7.70 -10.28
C LEU A 49 6.12 7.33 -10.23
N LEU A 50 5.68 6.36 -11.04
CA LEU A 50 4.28 5.96 -11.12
C LEU A 50 3.79 5.36 -9.79
N THR A 51 4.65 4.57 -9.13
CA THR A 51 4.34 3.93 -7.84
C THR A 51 5.62 3.51 -7.10
N ASP A 52 5.50 3.41 -5.79
CA ASP A 52 6.45 2.79 -4.85
C ASP A 52 6.17 1.28 -4.61
N SER A 53 5.08 0.76 -5.20
CA SER A 53 4.65 -0.63 -5.02
C SER A 53 5.48 -1.61 -5.87
N GLY A 54 6.41 -2.31 -5.23
CA GLY A 54 7.18 -3.39 -5.87
C GLY A 54 8.37 -2.91 -6.72
N THR A 55 8.67 -1.61 -6.71
CA THR A 55 9.74 -0.96 -7.47
C THR A 55 10.99 -0.67 -6.62
N ASN A 56 11.09 -1.29 -5.44
CA ASN A 56 12.18 -1.09 -4.49
C ASN A 56 13.46 -1.84 -4.89
N ALA A 57 14.62 -1.29 -4.54
CA ALA A 57 15.90 -1.99 -4.67
C ALA A 57 16.16 -2.89 -3.44
N MET A 58 16.26 -4.20 -3.65
CA MET A 58 16.61 -5.16 -2.60
C MET A 58 18.10 -5.09 -2.21
N SER A 59 18.37 -5.33 -0.94
CA SER A 59 19.72 -5.49 -0.40
C SER A 59 20.39 -6.80 -0.83
N VAL A 60 21.70 -6.90 -0.61
CA VAL A 60 22.47 -8.14 -0.86
C VAL A 60 21.96 -9.33 -0.04
N TYR A 61 21.45 -9.09 1.17
CA TYR A 61 20.95 -10.13 2.06
C TYR A 61 19.59 -10.67 1.60
N GLN A 62 18.74 -9.81 1.01
CA GLN A 62 17.48 -10.24 0.40
C GLN A 62 17.75 -11.09 -0.85
N TRP A 63 18.70 -10.70 -1.71
CA TRP A 63 19.14 -11.53 -2.83
C TRP A 63 19.71 -12.88 -2.39
N ALA A 64 20.54 -12.91 -1.35
CA ALA A 64 21.03 -14.16 -0.77
C ALA A 64 19.89 -15.03 -0.24
N GLY A 65 18.92 -14.43 0.47
CA GLY A 65 17.74 -15.13 0.98
C GLY A 65 16.89 -15.77 -0.13
N MET A 66 16.77 -15.13 -1.29
CA MET A 66 16.10 -15.72 -2.45
C MET A 66 16.85 -16.96 -2.98
N MET A 67 18.18 -16.95 -2.98
CA MET A 67 18.98 -18.10 -3.44
C MET A 67 18.92 -19.29 -2.48
N GLU A 68 18.52 -19.06 -1.22
CA GLU A 68 18.32 -20.09 -0.19
C GLU A 68 16.84 -20.50 -0.01
N GLY A 69 15.99 -20.15 -0.98
CA GLY A 69 14.56 -20.43 -0.96
C GLY A 69 14.23 -21.91 -0.70
N ASP A 70 13.29 -22.16 0.21
CA ASP A 70 12.72 -23.47 0.46
C ASP A 70 11.37 -23.57 -0.25
N GLU A 71 11.35 -24.22 -1.41
CA GLU A 71 10.19 -24.32 -2.31
C GLU A 71 9.27 -25.50 -1.95
N SER A 72 9.36 -25.99 -0.71
CA SER A 72 8.49 -27.05 -0.20
C SER A 72 7.03 -26.57 -0.16
N TYR A 73 6.11 -27.41 -0.65
CA TYR A 73 4.68 -27.07 -0.71
C TYR A 73 4.04 -26.85 0.67
N ALA A 74 4.53 -27.54 1.70
CA ALA A 74 4.08 -27.39 3.08
C ALA A 74 5.28 -27.48 4.03
N GLY A 75 5.27 -26.67 5.10
CA GLY A 75 6.33 -26.67 6.12
C GLY A 75 7.65 -26.06 5.66
N ALA A 76 7.63 -25.16 4.67
CA ALA A 76 8.83 -24.48 4.20
C ALA A 76 9.50 -23.66 5.30
N ARG A 77 10.84 -23.71 5.39
CA ARG A 77 11.61 -22.92 6.39
C ARG A 77 11.41 -21.41 6.23
N SER A 78 11.15 -20.94 5.00
CA SER A 78 10.86 -19.53 4.69
C SER A 78 9.55 -19.06 5.34
N TYR A 79 8.53 -19.91 5.41
CA TYR A 79 7.27 -19.63 6.09
C TYR A 79 7.48 -19.38 7.59
N GLU A 80 8.20 -20.27 8.27
CA GLU A 80 8.49 -20.14 9.70
C GLU A 80 9.28 -18.85 10.01
N LYS A 81 10.25 -18.50 9.16
CA LYS A 81 11.00 -17.22 9.27
C LYS A 81 10.06 -16.01 9.15
N LEU A 82 9.12 -16.04 8.21
CA LEU A 82 8.13 -14.97 8.03
C LEU A 82 7.20 -14.84 9.25
N LEU A 83 6.71 -15.97 9.79
CA LEU A 83 5.89 -15.98 11.00
C LEU A 83 6.64 -15.40 12.20
N ALA A 84 7.90 -15.83 12.39
CA ALA A 84 8.74 -15.34 13.47
C ALA A 84 8.97 -13.83 13.37
N ALA A 85 9.30 -13.32 12.18
CA ALA A 85 9.51 -11.89 11.95
C ALA A 85 8.21 -11.07 12.16
N GLY A 86 7.07 -11.54 11.66
CA GLY A 86 5.80 -10.85 11.86
C GLY A 86 5.38 -10.84 13.34
N LYS A 87 5.65 -11.91 14.09
CA LYS A 87 5.41 -11.94 15.54
C LYS A 87 6.35 -11.02 16.31
N ASP A 88 7.63 -10.95 15.94
CA ASP A 88 8.62 -10.06 16.56
C ASP A 88 8.26 -8.57 16.36
N ILE A 89 7.87 -8.20 15.13
CA ILE A 89 7.55 -6.80 14.77
C ILE A 89 6.16 -6.37 15.27
N PHE A 90 5.13 -7.22 15.08
CA PHE A 90 3.73 -6.83 15.31
C PHE A 90 3.10 -7.47 16.54
N GLY A 91 3.69 -8.53 17.11
CA GLY A 91 3.14 -9.24 18.27
C GLY A 91 1.91 -10.11 17.99
N TYR A 92 1.51 -10.30 16.73
CA TYR A 92 0.30 -11.05 16.38
C TYR A 92 0.49 -12.57 16.47
N GLY A 93 -0.56 -13.27 16.93
CA GLY A 93 -0.54 -14.71 17.15
C GLY A 93 -0.74 -15.57 15.90
N TYR A 94 -1.38 -15.02 14.86
CA TYR A 94 -1.65 -15.70 13.60
C TYR A 94 -1.27 -14.80 12.43
N ILE A 95 -0.61 -15.38 11.43
CA ILE A 95 -0.17 -14.69 10.22
C ILE A 95 -0.47 -15.59 9.03
N GLN A 96 -1.15 -15.04 8.02
CA GLN A 96 -1.45 -15.72 6.76
C GLN A 96 -0.71 -15.01 5.62
N PRO A 97 0.33 -15.63 5.03
CA PRO A 97 0.98 -15.05 3.88
C PRO A 97 0.03 -15.04 2.67
N VAL A 98 0.15 -13.98 1.89
CA VAL A 98 -0.54 -13.79 0.62
C VAL A 98 0.45 -13.18 -0.37
N HIS A 99 0.12 -13.17 -1.67
CA HIS A 99 1.05 -12.65 -2.67
C HIS A 99 1.25 -11.13 -2.61
N GLN A 100 0.26 -10.34 -2.14
CA GLN A 100 0.38 -8.90 -1.91
C GLN A 100 -0.82 -8.33 -1.10
N GLY A 101 -0.81 -7.03 -0.80
CA GLY A 101 -1.80 -6.35 0.05
C GLY A 101 -3.27 -6.64 -0.31
N ARG A 102 -3.69 -6.41 -1.56
CA ARG A 102 -5.09 -6.62 -1.99
C ARG A 102 -5.58 -8.07 -1.84
N ALA A 103 -4.68 -9.04 -1.81
CA ALA A 103 -5.03 -10.43 -1.57
C ALA A 103 -5.36 -10.69 -0.09
N ALA A 104 -4.66 -10.03 0.83
CA ALA A 104 -5.02 -10.05 2.25
C ALA A 104 -6.40 -9.42 2.47
N GLU A 105 -6.67 -8.30 1.81
CA GLU A 105 -7.99 -7.64 1.83
C GLU A 105 -9.08 -8.59 1.32
N LYS A 106 -8.84 -9.29 0.19
CA LYS A 106 -9.79 -10.26 -0.37
C LYS A 106 -10.10 -11.41 0.58
N VAL A 107 -9.12 -11.89 1.35
CA VAL A 107 -9.31 -12.96 2.32
C VAL A 107 -10.03 -12.45 3.57
N LEU A 108 -9.66 -11.28 4.08
CA LEU A 108 -10.15 -10.77 5.36
C LEU A 108 -11.52 -10.10 5.28
N MET A 109 -11.76 -9.25 4.28
CA MET A 109 -12.97 -8.40 4.22
C MET A 109 -14.29 -9.21 4.25
N PRO A 110 -14.46 -10.31 3.49
CA PRO A 110 -15.69 -11.10 3.52
C PRO A 110 -15.94 -11.85 4.83
N VAL A 111 -14.93 -11.97 5.71
CA VAL A 111 -15.09 -12.58 7.04
C VAL A 111 -15.70 -11.59 8.02
N LEU A 112 -15.43 -10.28 7.84
CA LEU A 112 -15.83 -9.22 8.77
C LEU A 112 -17.05 -8.41 8.28
N LEU A 113 -17.32 -8.44 6.97
CA LEU A 113 -18.34 -7.61 6.33
C LEU A 113 -19.38 -8.47 5.63
N SER A 114 -20.58 -7.90 5.54
CA SER A 114 -21.74 -8.47 4.86
C SER A 114 -22.72 -7.34 4.52
N PRO A 115 -23.74 -7.58 3.68
CA PRO A 115 -24.77 -6.58 3.39
C PRO A 115 -25.37 -5.97 4.66
N GLY A 116 -25.39 -4.63 4.73
CA GLY A 116 -25.87 -3.87 5.89
C GLY A 116 -24.77 -3.53 6.92
N LYS A 117 -23.55 -4.05 6.76
CA LYS A 117 -22.39 -3.65 7.57
C LYS A 117 -21.68 -2.42 6.98
N TYR A 118 -21.03 -1.67 7.85
CA TYR A 118 -20.20 -0.52 7.50
C TYR A 118 -18.74 -0.80 7.86
N ALA A 119 -17.81 -0.29 7.05
CA ALA A 119 -16.40 -0.22 7.38
C ALA A 119 -16.01 1.26 7.47
N ILE A 120 -15.38 1.66 8.57
CA ILE A 120 -14.93 3.04 8.77
C ILE A 120 -13.42 3.08 8.61
N SER A 121 -12.90 4.05 7.89
CA SER A 121 -11.45 4.29 7.82
C SER A 121 -11.14 5.76 8.00
N ASN A 122 -9.93 6.10 8.43
CA ASN A 122 -9.44 7.46 8.24
C ASN A 122 -9.52 7.76 6.73
N LEU A 123 -8.84 6.97 5.91
CA LEU A 123 -9.05 7.00 4.46
C LEU A 123 -8.84 5.61 3.88
N PHE A 124 -9.79 5.13 3.07
CA PHE A 124 -9.59 3.88 2.34
C PHE A 124 -8.65 4.06 1.17
N PHE A 125 -7.65 3.18 1.06
CA PHE A 125 -6.94 2.96 -0.20
C PHE A 125 -7.88 2.33 -1.23
N ASP A 126 -7.57 2.51 -2.51
CA ASP A 126 -8.42 2.17 -3.64
C ASP A 126 -8.89 0.70 -3.60
N THR A 127 -7.95 -0.24 -3.42
CA THR A 127 -8.29 -1.67 -3.38
C THR A 127 -9.02 -2.04 -2.09
N THR A 128 -8.68 -1.41 -0.97
CA THR A 128 -9.36 -1.63 0.31
C THR A 128 -10.83 -1.25 0.20
N ARG A 129 -11.13 -0.07 -0.36
CA ARG A 129 -12.51 0.38 -0.63
C ARG A 129 -13.24 -0.62 -1.53
N ALA A 130 -12.59 -1.04 -2.63
CA ALA A 130 -13.18 -1.99 -3.56
C ALA A 130 -13.54 -3.32 -2.85
N HIS A 131 -12.65 -3.84 -1.99
CA HIS A 131 -12.90 -5.07 -1.26
C HIS A 131 -13.97 -4.94 -0.17
N VAL A 132 -14.12 -3.78 0.47
CA VAL A 132 -15.27 -3.49 1.35
C VAL A 132 -16.58 -3.61 0.57
N ILE A 133 -16.67 -2.96 -0.60
CA ILE A 133 -17.88 -2.96 -1.44
C ILE A 133 -18.17 -4.36 -1.97
N LEU A 134 -17.15 -5.09 -2.44
CA LEU A 134 -17.29 -6.46 -2.92
C LEU A 134 -17.76 -7.44 -1.83
N ALA A 135 -17.40 -7.19 -0.57
CA ALA A 135 -17.90 -7.94 0.58
C ALA A 135 -19.35 -7.55 0.99
N GLY A 136 -19.97 -6.58 0.31
CA GLY A 136 -21.31 -6.06 0.62
C GLY A 136 -21.34 -5.00 1.71
N GLY A 137 -20.17 -4.61 2.24
CA GLY A 137 -20.06 -3.53 3.22
C GLY A 137 -20.11 -2.15 2.57
N ARG A 138 -20.42 -1.13 3.38
CA ARG A 138 -20.38 0.28 2.97
C ARG A 138 -19.15 0.98 3.56
N PRO A 139 -18.21 1.47 2.72
CA PRO A 139 -17.04 2.21 3.20
C PRO A 139 -17.42 3.64 3.59
N LEU A 140 -16.95 4.09 4.74
CA LEU A 140 -17.13 5.45 5.28
C LEU A 140 -15.78 6.08 5.60
N ASP A 141 -15.47 7.21 4.95
CA ASP A 141 -14.26 7.98 5.24
C ASP A 141 -14.45 8.89 6.46
N CYS A 142 -13.42 8.93 7.29
CA CYS A 142 -13.41 9.56 8.59
C CYS A 142 -12.03 10.20 8.88
N VAL A 143 -11.35 10.70 7.84
CA VAL A 143 -10.08 11.43 7.99
C VAL A 143 -10.33 12.78 8.65
N SER A 144 -9.35 13.23 9.44
CA SER A 144 -9.29 14.58 9.98
C SER A 144 -9.57 15.63 8.89
N PRO A 145 -10.35 16.68 9.20
CA PRO A 145 -10.55 17.80 8.28
C PRO A 145 -9.24 18.45 7.81
N LEU A 146 -8.16 18.34 8.60
CA LEU A 146 -6.82 18.83 8.25
C LEU A 146 -6.25 18.19 6.97
N ALA A 147 -6.72 16.99 6.58
CA ALA A 147 -6.32 16.34 5.34
C ALA A 147 -6.77 17.10 4.09
N LYS A 148 -7.82 17.92 4.18
CA LYS A 148 -8.38 18.67 3.03
C LYS A 148 -7.62 19.95 2.73
N ASP A 149 -6.88 20.48 3.70
CA ASP A 149 -6.02 21.64 3.49
C ASP A 149 -4.73 21.13 2.83
N MET A 150 -4.48 21.47 1.57
CA MET A 150 -3.26 21.03 0.87
C MET A 150 -2.08 22.00 1.05
N ASP A 151 -2.35 23.25 1.45
CA ASP A 151 -1.36 24.32 1.49
C ASP A 151 -0.60 24.36 2.81
N GLN A 152 -1.24 23.95 3.91
CA GLN A 152 -0.61 23.97 5.23
C GLN A 152 0.24 22.74 5.48
N ALA A 153 1.52 22.92 5.79
CA ALA A 153 2.40 21.82 6.21
C ALA A 153 2.18 21.47 7.70
N LEU A 154 1.09 20.76 8.02
CA LEU A 154 0.77 20.30 9.37
C LEU A 154 1.14 18.81 9.56
N PRO A 155 1.61 18.41 10.76
CA PRO A 155 1.85 17.02 11.08
C PRO A 155 0.50 16.26 11.21
N PHE A 156 0.54 14.93 11.03
CA PHE A 156 -0.57 14.02 11.33
C PHE A 156 -1.91 14.29 10.60
N LYS A 157 -1.86 14.82 9.37
CA LYS A 157 -3.07 15.01 8.54
C LYS A 157 -3.85 13.72 8.27
N GLY A 158 -3.20 12.57 8.32
CA GLY A 158 -3.84 11.26 8.15
C GLY A 158 -4.62 10.78 9.37
N ASN A 159 -4.70 11.53 10.47
CA ASN A 159 -5.42 11.09 11.67
C ASN A 159 -6.90 10.80 11.39
N MET A 160 -7.46 9.88 12.16
CA MET A 160 -8.91 9.68 12.27
C MET A 160 -9.55 10.91 12.94
N ASP A 161 -10.68 11.37 12.41
CA ASP A 161 -11.58 12.31 13.07
C ASP A 161 -12.39 11.54 14.13
N ILE A 162 -12.03 11.72 15.41
CA ILE A 162 -12.61 10.95 16.52
C ILE A 162 -14.07 11.33 16.77
N ASP A 163 -14.41 12.62 16.73
CA ASP A 163 -15.78 13.09 16.93
C ASP A 163 -16.70 12.53 15.84
N ARG A 164 -16.22 12.52 14.60
CA ARG A 164 -16.93 11.89 13.47
C ARG A 164 -17.03 10.38 13.63
N LEU A 165 -15.98 9.70 14.09
CA LEU A 165 -16.00 8.25 14.32
C LEU A 165 -17.08 7.89 15.35
N GLU A 166 -17.12 8.59 16.49
CA GLU A 166 -18.14 8.40 17.53
C GLU A 166 -19.55 8.67 16.99
N SER A 167 -19.73 9.74 16.21
CA SER A 167 -21.01 10.05 15.56
C SER A 167 -21.46 8.95 14.61
N LEU A 168 -20.57 8.39 13.79
CA LEU A 168 -20.91 7.32 12.83
C LEU A 168 -21.28 6.03 13.56
N ILE A 169 -20.56 5.68 14.63
CA ILE A 169 -20.90 4.52 15.46
C ILE A 169 -22.28 4.72 16.12
N GLY A 170 -22.58 5.92 16.61
CA GLY A 170 -23.89 6.26 17.18
C GLY A 170 -25.03 6.22 16.16
N GLU A 171 -24.80 6.73 14.94
CA GLU A 171 -25.78 6.77 13.85
C GLU A 171 -26.13 5.37 13.33
N TYR A 172 -25.12 4.54 13.05
CA TYR A 172 -25.32 3.22 12.43
C TYR A 172 -25.46 2.09 13.46
N GLY A 173 -25.06 2.31 14.70
CA GLY A 173 -25.02 1.31 15.77
C GLY A 173 -23.78 0.41 15.66
N ALA A 174 -23.13 0.14 16.81
CA ALA A 174 -21.90 -0.65 16.88
C ALA A 174 -22.03 -2.04 16.24
N ASP A 175 -23.20 -2.68 16.37
CA ASP A 175 -23.47 -3.99 15.76
C ASP A 175 -23.46 -3.95 14.22
N HIS A 176 -23.59 -2.80 13.57
CA HIS A 176 -23.48 -2.67 12.13
C HIS A 176 -22.08 -2.27 11.65
N ILE A 177 -21.17 -1.90 12.55
CA ILE A 177 -19.78 -1.59 12.20
C ILE A 177 -18.97 -2.89 12.17
N GLY A 178 -18.63 -3.37 10.98
CA GLY A 178 -17.89 -4.64 10.82
C GLY A 178 -16.38 -4.50 11.03
N LEU A 179 -15.82 -3.33 10.74
CA LEU A 179 -14.39 -3.07 10.84
C LEU A 179 -14.10 -1.56 10.92
N VAL A 180 -13.11 -1.19 11.73
CA VAL A 180 -12.41 0.10 11.64
C VAL A 180 -11.02 -0.15 11.06
N VAL A 181 -10.68 0.53 9.97
CA VAL A 181 -9.38 0.47 9.31
C VAL A 181 -8.60 1.74 9.65
N LEU A 182 -7.36 1.59 10.12
CA LEU A 182 -6.44 2.70 10.29
C LEU A 182 -5.33 2.56 9.25
N THR A 183 -5.40 3.37 8.19
CA THR A 183 -4.39 3.42 7.15
C THR A 183 -3.24 4.32 7.62
N VAL A 184 -2.02 3.80 7.62
CA VAL A 184 -0.80 4.50 8.08
C VAL A 184 0.10 4.81 6.90
#